data_AF-A0A974V039-F1
#
_entry.id   AF-A0A974V039-F1
#
_cell.length_a   1.000
_cell.length_b   1.000
_cell.length_c   1.000
_cell.angle_alpha   90.00
_cell.angle_beta   90.00
_cell.angle_gamma   90.00
#
_symmetry.space_group_name_H-M   'P 1'
#
loop_
_entity.id
_entity.type
_entity.pdbx_description
1 polymer ?
#
loop_
_entity_poly.entity_id
_entity_poly.type
_entity_poly.pdbx_seq_one_letter_code
_entity_poly.pdbx_strand_id
1 'polypeptide(L)'
;MNRAVASDAVEEANSAIGAAVSTCSLPAADEAVLLEVQYELIELAEALAAGMPVPQLPRLWRAARDHGGVVVPRGFAVLGGLSAAAGLLKLARAVLRRAAREAPDDAAAVLDRVSEVLLAFAFRAEEHERSLGFVGSCAD
;
A
#
# COMPACT_ATOMS: atom_id res chain seq x y z
N MET A 1 14.20 -7.87 -16.80
CA MET A 1 14.32 -7.41 -15.40
C MET A 1 15.23 -6.21 -15.34
N ASN A 2 14.69 -5.08 -14.86
CA ASN A 2 15.40 -3.82 -14.72
C ASN A 2 15.27 -3.36 -13.25
N ARG A 3 16.27 -3.70 -12.43
CA ARG A 3 16.23 -3.46 -10.98
C ARG A 3 16.16 -1.97 -10.61
N ALA A 4 16.79 -1.10 -11.40
CA ALA A 4 16.71 0.35 -11.20
C ALA A 4 15.28 0.85 -11.38
N VAL A 5 14.61 0.46 -12.48
CA VAL A 5 13.20 0.80 -12.72
C VAL A 5 12.29 0.24 -11.62
N ALA A 6 12.57 -0.97 -11.13
CA ALA A 6 11.82 -1.53 -10.01
C ALA A 6 12.04 -0.72 -8.72
N SER A 7 13.28 -0.31 -8.42
CA SER A 7 13.61 0.55 -7.27
C SER A 7 12.88 1.89 -7.32
N ASP A 8 12.99 2.62 -8.44
CA ASP A 8 12.34 3.92 -8.61
C ASP A 8 10.81 3.81 -8.44
N ALA A 9 10.22 2.73 -8.94
CA ALA A 9 8.79 2.47 -8.75
C ALA A 9 8.44 2.14 -7.28
N VAL A 10 9.31 1.44 -6.54
CA VAL A 10 9.10 1.22 -5.10
C VAL A 10 9.13 2.55 -4.34
N GLU A 11 10.04 3.46 -4.66
CA GLU A 11 10.10 4.81 -4.06
C GLU A 11 8.86 5.65 -4.39
N GLU A 12 8.37 5.58 -5.63
CA GLU A 12 7.13 6.24 -6.06
C GLU A 12 5.92 5.71 -5.27
N ALA A 13 5.80 4.39 -5.13
CA ALA A 13 4.74 3.77 -4.34
C ALA A 13 4.86 4.16 -2.86
N ASN A 14 6.07 4.18 -2.31
CA ASN A 14 6.34 4.57 -0.94
C ASN A 14 5.91 6.02 -0.67
N SER A 15 6.16 6.92 -1.63
CA SER A 15 5.72 8.31 -1.58
C SER A 15 4.20 8.43 -1.58
N ALA A 16 3.51 7.64 -2.41
CA ALA A 16 2.05 7.58 -2.43
C ALA A 16 1.46 7.04 -1.11
N ILE A 17 2.11 6.08 -0.46
CA ILE A 17 1.72 5.61 0.88
C ILE A 17 1.86 6.74 1.91
N GLY A 18 2.98 7.47 1.90
CA GLY A 18 3.19 8.60 2.81
C GLY A 18 2.15 9.72 2.61
N ALA A 19 1.79 9.98 1.35
CA ALA A 19 0.71 10.90 1.03
C ALA A 19 -0.64 10.39 1.59
N ALA A 20 -0.93 9.09 1.48
CA ALA A 20 -2.16 8.50 2.02
C ALA A 20 -2.24 8.64 3.55
N VAL A 21 -1.16 8.34 4.26
CA VAL A 21 -1.05 8.53 5.72
C VAL A 21 -1.31 9.98 6.11
N SER A 22 -0.88 10.94 5.28
CA SER A 22 -1.04 12.37 5.55
C SER A 22 -2.47 12.92 5.33
N THR A 23 -3.41 12.10 4.83
CA THR A 23 -4.80 12.54 4.57
C THR A 23 -5.69 12.53 5.80
N CYS A 24 -5.25 11.91 6.92
CA CYS A 24 -6.06 11.66 8.12
C CYS A 24 -7.35 10.84 7.85
N SER A 25 -7.40 10.12 6.72
CA SER A 25 -8.54 9.29 6.30
C SER A 25 -8.43 7.83 6.75
N LEU A 26 -7.38 7.49 7.51
CA LEU A 26 -7.08 6.13 7.95
C LEU A 26 -7.31 6.00 9.46
N PRO A 27 -7.72 4.82 9.94
CA PRO A 27 -7.64 4.52 11.36
C PRO A 27 -6.19 4.62 11.87
N ALA A 28 -5.96 5.18 13.06
CA ALA A 28 -4.60 5.35 13.61
C ALA A 28 -3.80 4.05 13.69
N ALA A 29 -4.47 2.92 13.95
CA ALA A 29 -3.83 1.60 13.94
C ALA A 29 -3.34 1.20 12.55
N ASP A 30 -4.07 1.59 11.50
CA ASP A 30 -3.71 1.30 10.12
C ASP A 30 -2.56 2.21 9.64
N GLU A 31 -2.56 3.48 10.05
CA GLU A 31 -1.45 4.42 9.80
C GLU A 31 -0.12 3.88 10.37
N ALA A 32 -0.14 3.39 11.61
CA ALA A 32 1.04 2.81 12.25
C ALA A 32 1.63 1.64 11.45
N VAL A 33 0.77 0.75 10.92
CA VAL A 33 1.24 -0.37 10.08
C VAL A 33 1.80 0.12 8.75
N LEU A 34 1.16 1.12 8.12
CA LEU A 34 1.67 1.68 6.87
C LEU A 34 3.03 2.35 7.05
N LEU A 35 3.28 3.05 8.16
CA LEU A 35 4.60 3.59 8.47
C LEU A 35 5.66 2.49 8.59
N GLU A 36 5.35 1.37 9.24
CA GLU A 36 6.24 0.20 9.30
C GLU A 36 6.52 -0.38 7.91
N VAL A 37 5.50 -0.44 7.05
CA VAL A 37 5.61 -0.88 5.65
C VAL A 37 6.53 0.06 4.86
N GLN A 38 6.43 1.37 5.06
CA GLN A 38 7.26 2.36 4.35
C GLN A 38 8.76 2.19 4.64
N TYR A 39 9.14 1.91 5.89
CA TYR A 39 10.54 1.67 6.24
C TYR A 39 11.13 0.49 5.48
N GLU A 40 10.42 -0.64 5.47
CA GLU A 40 10.89 -1.86 4.81
C GLU A 40 10.81 -1.78 3.27
N LEU A 41 9.93 -0.94 2.71
CA LEU A 41 9.95 -0.63 1.28
C LEU A 41 11.19 0.18 0.87
N ILE A 42 11.69 1.07 1.73
CA ILE A 42 12.95 1.79 1.48
C ILE A 42 14.12 0.80 1.48
N GLU A 43 14.20 -0.09 2.47
CA GLU A 43 15.24 -1.13 2.51
C GLU A 43 15.23 -2.02 1.25
N LEU A 44 14.03 -2.37 0.75
CA LEU A 44 13.87 -3.10 -0.50
C LEU A 44 14.35 -2.30 -1.72
N ALA A 45 13.99 -1.01 -1.81
CA ALA A 45 14.43 -0.14 -2.90
C ALA A 45 15.96 -0.02 -2.93
N GLU A 46 16.58 0.25 -1.78
CA GLU A 46 18.04 0.33 -1.65
C GLU A 46 18.72 -0.98 -2.09
N ALA A 47 18.19 -2.13 -1.68
CA ALA A 47 18.72 -3.43 -2.10
C ALA A 47 18.59 -3.65 -3.62
N LEU A 48 17.45 -3.27 -4.21
CA LEU A 48 17.24 -3.36 -5.65
C LEU A 48 18.22 -2.46 -6.42
N ALA A 49 18.35 -1.20 -6.01
CA ALA A 49 19.27 -0.23 -6.60
C ALA A 49 20.73 -0.68 -6.51
N ALA A 50 21.13 -1.24 -5.36
CA ALA A 50 22.48 -1.74 -5.13
C ALA A 50 22.75 -3.10 -5.80
N GLY A 51 21.76 -3.74 -6.41
CA GLY A 51 21.91 -5.08 -6.98
C GLY A 51 22.10 -6.17 -5.92
N MET A 52 21.71 -5.90 -4.67
CA MET A 52 21.86 -6.82 -3.54
C MET A 52 20.71 -7.84 -3.50
N PRO A 53 20.87 -8.93 -2.72
CA PRO A 53 19.76 -9.83 -2.41
C PRO A 53 18.63 -9.09 -1.67
N VAL A 54 17.40 -9.56 -1.83
CA VAL A 54 16.26 -9.04 -1.08
C VAL A 54 16.48 -9.24 0.43
N PRO A 55 16.40 -8.18 1.25
CA PRO A 55 16.61 -8.28 2.69
C PRO A 55 15.49 -9.05 3.38
N GLN A 56 15.68 -9.37 4.66
CA GLN A 56 14.60 -9.91 5.49
C GLN A 56 13.65 -8.78 5.85
N LEU A 57 12.37 -8.95 5.48
CA LEU A 57 11.33 -7.92 5.61
C LEU A 57 10.19 -8.37 6.54
N PRO A 58 10.48 -8.60 7.84
CA PRO A 58 9.55 -9.23 8.77
C PRO A 58 8.26 -8.42 8.99
N ARG A 59 8.29 -7.08 8.93
CA ARG A 59 7.10 -6.24 9.14
C ARG A 59 6.18 -6.29 7.93
N LEU A 60 6.71 -6.28 6.71
CA LEU A 60 5.94 -6.47 5.48
C LEU A 60 5.26 -7.85 5.48
N TRP A 61 6.00 -8.90 5.81
CA TRP A 61 5.43 -10.25 5.89
C TRP A 61 4.39 -10.38 7.00
N ARG A 62 4.59 -9.71 8.13
CA ARG A 62 3.59 -9.64 9.19
C ARG A 62 2.33 -8.91 8.71
N ALA A 63 2.46 -7.72 8.11
CA ALA A 63 1.33 -6.96 7.58
C ALA A 63 0.57 -7.76 6.51
N ALA A 64 1.30 -8.48 5.66
CA ALA A 64 0.75 -9.41 4.69
C ALA A 64 -0.08 -10.54 5.29
N ARG A 65 0.42 -11.14 6.36
CA ARG A 65 -0.30 -12.20 7.08
C ARG A 65 -1.53 -11.65 7.79
N ASP A 66 -1.37 -10.52 8.48
CA ASP A 66 -2.38 -9.98 9.39
C ASP A 66 -3.50 -9.25 8.61
N HIS A 67 -3.20 -8.73 7.40
CA HIS A 67 -4.15 -7.90 6.62
C HIS A 67 -4.38 -8.34 5.17
N GLY A 68 -3.53 -9.19 4.58
CA GLY A 68 -3.62 -9.57 3.16
C GLY A 68 -4.76 -10.53 2.80
N GLY A 69 -5.54 -10.98 3.79
CA GLY A 69 -6.69 -11.89 3.60
C GLY A 69 -8.05 -11.19 3.62
N VAL A 70 -8.10 -9.86 3.68
CA VAL A 70 -9.36 -9.10 3.72
C VAL A 70 -10.14 -9.30 2.41
N VAL A 71 -11.39 -9.74 2.52
CA VAL A 71 -12.28 -9.89 1.37
C VAL A 71 -12.76 -8.51 0.94
N VAL A 72 -12.15 -8.00 -0.13
CA VAL A 72 -12.51 -6.72 -0.73
C VAL A 72 -13.62 -6.95 -1.78
N PRO A 73 -14.74 -6.21 -1.76
CA PRO A 73 -15.82 -6.39 -2.74
C PRO A 73 -15.32 -6.27 -4.18
N ARG A 74 -15.82 -7.12 -5.09
CA ARG A 74 -15.35 -7.18 -6.50
C ARG A 74 -15.40 -5.85 -7.25
N GLY A 75 -16.30 -4.93 -6.88
CA GLY A 75 -16.42 -3.59 -7.46
C GLY A 75 -15.49 -2.52 -6.85
N PHE A 76 -14.82 -2.82 -5.74
CA PHE A 76 -13.95 -1.88 -5.03
C PHE A 76 -12.59 -1.66 -5.73
N ALA A 77 -12.22 -2.56 -6.63
CA ALA A 77 -10.98 -2.50 -7.40
C ALA A 77 -11.02 -1.51 -8.57
N VAL A 78 -12.16 -0.85 -8.83
CA VAL A 78 -12.23 0.27 -9.78
C VAL A 78 -11.39 1.42 -9.23
N LEU A 79 -10.54 2.02 -10.09
CA LEU A 79 -9.62 3.11 -9.72
C LEU A 79 -10.43 4.39 -9.44
N GLY A 80 -10.87 4.51 -8.20
CA GLY A 80 -11.69 5.58 -7.65
C GLY A 80 -12.19 5.16 -6.28
N GLY A 81 -12.44 6.12 -5.40
CA GLY A 81 -12.88 5.87 -4.03
C GLY A 81 -13.48 7.11 -3.40
N LEU A 82 -14.25 6.91 -2.33
CA LEU A 82 -14.82 8.03 -1.57
C LEU A 82 -13.77 8.72 -0.68
N SER A 83 -12.62 8.08 -0.47
CA SER A 83 -11.52 8.55 0.37
C SER A 83 -10.24 8.89 -0.40
N ALA A 84 -9.60 10.00 -0.01
CA ALA A 84 -8.31 10.41 -0.55
C ALA A 84 -7.21 9.36 -0.26
N ALA A 85 -7.14 8.83 0.96
CA ALA A 85 -6.21 7.74 1.31
C ALA A 85 -6.43 6.52 0.42
N ALA A 86 -7.68 6.13 0.19
CA ALA A 86 -7.99 4.96 -0.63
C ALA A 86 -7.50 5.10 -2.07
N GLY A 87 -7.65 6.28 -2.68
CA GLY A 87 -7.13 6.58 -4.00
C GLY A 87 -5.59 6.45 -4.07
N LEU A 88 -4.89 7.03 -3.09
CA LEU A 88 -3.43 7.01 -3.00
C LEU A 88 -2.88 5.60 -2.74
N LEU A 89 -3.55 4.80 -1.91
CA LEU A 89 -3.17 3.40 -1.66
C LEU A 89 -3.44 2.51 -2.87
N LYS A 90 -4.52 2.75 -3.62
CA LYS A 90 -4.79 2.08 -4.91
C LYS A 90 -3.75 2.46 -5.97
N LEU A 91 -3.28 3.71 -5.98
CA LEU A 91 -2.17 4.15 -6.82
C LEU A 91 -0.86 3.44 -6.44
N ALA A 92 -0.48 3.46 -5.15
CA ALA A 92 0.70 2.77 -4.65
C ALA A 92 0.68 1.28 -5.03
N ARG A 93 -0.47 0.62 -4.89
CA ARG A 93 -0.70 -0.76 -5.36
C ARG A 93 -0.41 -0.92 -6.85
N ALA A 94 -0.95 -0.05 -7.71
CA ALA A 94 -0.74 -0.14 -9.14
C ALA A 94 0.75 0.02 -9.52
N VAL A 95 1.45 0.91 -8.83
CA VAL A 95 2.89 1.15 -8.99
C VAL A 95 3.70 -0.07 -8.53
N LEU A 96 3.41 -0.66 -7.36
CA LEU A 96 4.11 -1.87 -6.90
C LEU A 96 3.88 -3.08 -7.82
N ARG A 97 2.66 -3.27 -8.33
CA ARG A 97 2.40 -4.31 -9.34
C ARG A 97 3.15 -4.07 -10.65
N ARG A 98 3.44 -2.81 -10.99
CA ARG A 98 4.30 -2.47 -12.13
C ARG A 98 5.76 -2.79 -11.81
N ALA A 99 6.24 -2.43 -10.63
CA ALA A 99 7.58 -2.75 -10.16
C ALA A 99 7.83 -4.28 -10.15
N ALA A 100 6.84 -5.07 -9.71
CA ALA A 100 6.93 -6.53 -9.64
C ALA A 100 7.19 -7.19 -11.00
N ARG A 101 6.71 -6.60 -12.12
CA ARG A 101 6.98 -7.12 -13.47
C ARG A 101 8.42 -6.91 -13.93
N GLU A 102 9.12 -5.95 -13.34
CA GLU A 102 10.50 -5.60 -13.68
C GLU A 102 11.52 -6.15 -12.68
N ALA A 103 11.07 -6.53 -11.48
CA ALA A 103 11.88 -7.00 -10.37
C ALA A 103 12.26 -8.49 -10.49
N PRO A 104 13.34 -8.93 -9.81
CA PRO A 104 13.64 -10.36 -9.62
C PRO A 104 12.52 -11.10 -8.89
N ASP A 105 12.41 -12.42 -9.09
CA ASP A 105 11.30 -13.25 -8.58
C ASP A 105 11.08 -13.12 -7.06
N ASP A 106 12.16 -13.06 -6.28
CA ASP A 106 12.10 -12.89 -4.83
C ASP A 106 11.51 -11.52 -4.43
N ALA A 107 11.93 -10.45 -5.10
CA ALA A 107 11.38 -9.11 -4.91
C ALA A 107 9.95 -9.00 -5.45
N ALA A 108 9.66 -9.59 -6.60
CA ALA A 108 8.33 -9.60 -7.20
C ALA A 108 7.30 -10.23 -6.26
N ALA A 109 7.65 -11.35 -5.61
CA ALA A 109 6.79 -12.01 -4.62
C ALA A 109 6.48 -11.10 -3.41
N VAL A 110 7.47 -10.35 -2.92
CA VAL A 110 7.27 -9.35 -1.86
C VAL A 110 6.33 -8.24 -2.35
N LEU A 111 6.61 -7.65 -3.51
CA LEU A 111 5.86 -6.53 -4.07
C LEU A 111 4.39 -6.90 -4.34
N ASP A 112 4.12 -8.08 -4.88
CA ASP A 112 2.76 -8.57 -5.08
C ASP A 112 2.02 -8.72 -3.75
N ARG A 113 2.72 -9.24 -2.73
CA ARG A 113 2.12 -9.40 -1.41
C ARG A 113 1.78 -8.07 -0.75
N VAL A 114 2.68 -7.10 -0.78
CA VAL A 114 2.43 -5.75 -0.28
C VAL A 114 1.29 -5.09 -1.06
N SER A 115 1.23 -5.33 -2.37
CA SER A 115 0.16 -4.80 -3.21
C SER A 115 -1.23 -5.28 -2.77
N GLU A 116 -1.39 -6.51 -2.28
CA GLU A 116 -2.67 -7.00 -1.72
C GLU A 116 -2.99 -6.35 -0.37
N VAL A 117 -1.97 -6.14 0.46
CA VAL A 117 -2.10 -5.42 1.73
C VAL A 117 -2.63 -4.00 1.52
N LEU A 118 -2.07 -3.27 0.56
CA LEU A 118 -2.51 -1.91 0.23
C LEU A 118 -3.97 -1.85 -0.23
N LEU A 119 -4.47 -2.89 -0.90
CA LEU A 119 -5.89 -2.96 -1.28
C LEU A 119 -6.79 -3.09 -0.05
N ALA A 120 -6.37 -3.88 0.94
CA ALA A 120 -7.10 -4.03 2.21
C ALA A 120 -7.13 -2.71 3.00
N PHE A 121 -6.01 -1.99 3.08
CA PHE A 121 -5.96 -0.68 3.72
C PHE A 121 -6.79 0.37 2.97
N ALA A 122 -6.77 0.37 1.64
CA ALA A 122 -7.62 1.25 0.85
C ALA A 122 -9.11 1.00 1.15
N PHE A 123 -9.51 -0.25 1.32
CA PHE A 123 -10.87 -0.63 1.71
C PHE A 123 -11.24 -0.07 3.09
N ARG A 124 -10.39 -0.29 4.09
CA ARG A 124 -10.62 0.22 5.45
C ARG A 124 -10.66 1.74 5.53
N ALA A 125 -9.85 2.45 4.72
CA ALA A 125 -9.91 3.91 4.63
C ALA A 125 -11.29 4.41 4.17
N GLU A 126 -11.86 3.77 3.13
CA GLU A 126 -13.22 4.12 2.69
C GLU A 126 -14.29 3.77 3.73
N GLU A 127 -14.18 2.62 4.40
CA GLU A 127 -15.10 2.26 5.49
C GLU A 127 -15.02 3.26 6.65
N HIS A 128 -13.81 3.70 7.00
CA HIS A 128 -13.58 4.69 8.03
C HIS A 128 -14.25 6.02 7.67
N GLU A 129 -13.99 6.58 6.49
CA GLU A 129 -14.64 7.83 6.08
C GLU A 129 -16.16 7.72 5.99
N ARG A 130 -16.70 6.60 5.50
CA ARG A 130 -18.16 6.38 5.49
C ARG A 130 -18.74 6.37 6.90
N SER A 131 -18.02 5.83 7.87
CA SER A 131 -18.44 5.85 9.28
C SER A 131 -18.48 7.27 9.87
N LEU A 132 -17.61 8.17 9.37
CA LEU A 132 -17.59 9.58 9.76
C LEU A 132 -18.70 10.41 9.07
N GLY A 133 -19.11 10.01 7.86
CA GLY A 133 -20.12 10.71 7.04
C GLY A 133 -21.55 10.71 7.58
N PHE A 134 -21.87 9.95 8.63
CA PHE A 134 -23.21 9.91 9.24
C PHE A 134 -23.46 10.95 10.35
N VAL A 135 -22.55 11.90 10.57
CA VAL A 135 -22.69 12.96 11.60
C VAL A 135 -23.23 14.28 11.01
N GLY A 136 -23.65 14.29 9.74
CA GLY A 136 -24.11 15.50 9.02
C GLY A 136 -25.48 15.36 8.37
N SER A 137 -26.47 14.80 9.06
CA SER A 137 -27.87 15.12 8.70
C SER A 137 -28.20 16.44 9.39
N CYS A 138 -28.11 17.55 8.65
CA CYS A 138 -28.93 18.71 8.98
C CYS A 138 -30.39 18.23 8.90
N ALA A 139 -30.97 17.87 10.04
CA ALA A 139 -32.41 17.84 10.17
C ALA A 139 -32.87 19.30 10.15
N ASP A 140 -33.71 19.61 9.18
CA ASP A 140 -34.44 20.88 9.04
C ASP A 140 -35.20 21.27 10.33
#